data_AF-A0AAE1CXK8-F1
#
_entry.id   AF-A0AAE1CXK8-F1
#
_cell.length_a   1.000
_cell.length_b   1.000
_cell.length_c   1.000
_cell.angle_alpha   90.00
_cell.angle_beta   90.00
_cell.angle_gamma   90.00
#
_symmetry.space_group_name_H-M   'P 1'
#
loop_
_entity.id
_entity.type
_entity.pdbx_description
1 polymer ?
#
loop_
_entity_poly.entity_id
_entity_poly.type
_entity_poly.pdbx_seq_one_letter_code
_entity_poly.pdbx_strand_id
1 'polypeptide(L)'
;MSPTVLAVPGSDDPSPIDIYNLFITDELIAEWKTKTNRYAGKVISSKELQLLSNRSRLKKWKPVTLREMREFIAICIHIGLITKPTLHDYWTRHPGLHSSYCSKVMDRERYLSILAFFHIADNGTILPADNPDHDPIDKIRPVI
;
A
#
# COMPACT_ATOMS: atom_id res chain seq x y z
N MET A 1 -12.64 4.46 32.74
CA MET A 1 -13.33 4.73 31.45
C MET A 1 -13.65 3.38 30.85
N SER A 2 -14.92 3.05 30.63
CA SER A 2 -15.26 1.84 29.86
C SER A 2 -14.79 2.03 28.42
N PRO A 3 -14.22 1.01 27.77
CA PRO A 3 -13.83 1.13 26.37
C PRO A 3 -15.09 1.38 25.54
N THR A 4 -15.11 2.47 24.78
CA THR A 4 -16.12 2.70 23.76
C THR A 4 -15.97 1.60 22.72
N VAL A 5 -16.90 0.64 22.73
CA VAL A 5 -16.98 -0.36 21.67
C VAL A 5 -17.43 0.37 20.40
N LEU A 6 -16.61 0.33 19.36
CA LEU A 6 -17.01 0.78 18.03
C LEU A 6 -18.14 -0.13 17.55
N ALA A 7 -19.38 0.38 17.58
CA ALA A 7 -20.51 -0.33 17.03
C ALA A 7 -20.41 -0.35 15.50
N VAL A 8 -20.54 -1.53 14.88
CA VAL A 8 -20.65 -1.65 13.43
C VAL A 8 -22.11 -1.38 13.05
N PRO A 9 -22.40 -0.35 12.24
CA PRO A 9 -23.78 -0.03 11.89
C PRO A 9 -24.49 -1.22 11.24
N GLY A 10 -25.62 -1.63 11.81
CA GLY A 10 -26.47 -2.68 11.23
C GLY A 10 -26.05 -4.12 11.51
N SER A 11 -25.08 -4.36 12.40
CA SER A 11 -24.75 -5.71 12.86
C SER A 11 -24.46 -5.76 14.36
N ASP A 12 -25.17 -6.64 15.06
CA ASP A 12 -24.92 -6.95 16.48
C ASP A 12 -23.79 -7.98 16.65
N ASP A 13 -23.35 -8.64 15.57
CA ASP A 13 -22.25 -9.61 15.53
C ASP A 13 -21.41 -9.43 14.24
N PRO A 14 -20.56 -8.40 14.18
CA PRO A 14 -19.82 -8.07 12.96
C PRO A 14 -18.70 -9.07 12.69
N SER A 15 -18.58 -9.50 11.43
CA SER A 15 -17.44 -10.30 11.00
C SER A 15 -16.17 -9.44 10.90
N PRO A 16 -14.97 -10.07 10.89
CA PRO A 16 -13.72 -9.31 10.76
C PRO A 16 -13.66 -8.40 9.52
N ILE A 17 -14.31 -8.78 8.42
CA ILE A 17 -14.35 -7.97 7.20
C ILE A 17 -15.26 -6.74 7.37
N ASP A 18 -16.34 -6.85 8.13
CA ASP A 18 -17.24 -5.72 8.41
C ASP A 18 -16.51 -4.65 9.22
N ILE A 19 -15.72 -5.07 10.21
CA ILE A 19 -14.87 -4.17 11.00
C ILE A 19 -13.79 -3.53 10.13
N TYR A 20 -13.12 -4.31 9.27
CA TYR A 20 -12.13 -3.79 8.34
C TYR A 20 -12.70 -2.70 7.42
N ASN A 21 -13.90 -2.92 6.89
CA ASN A 21 -14.57 -1.99 5.98
C ASN A 21 -14.97 -0.66 6.65
N LEU A 22 -15.02 -0.59 7.99
CA LEU A 22 -15.20 0.70 8.69
C LEU A 22 -14.02 1.65 8.52
N PHE A 23 -12.81 1.10 8.36
CA PHE A 23 -11.58 1.89 8.28
C PHE A 23 -11.06 2.01 6.86
N ILE A 24 -11.13 0.91 6.09
CA ILE A 24 -10.57 0.83 4.74
C ILE A 24 -11.71 0.63 3.75
N THR A 25 -12.33 1.73 3.34
CA THR A 25 -13.49 1.70 2.44
C THR A 25 -13.09 1.49 0.97
N ASP A 26 -14.06 1.12 0.14
CA ASP A 26 -13.85 0.94 -1.30
C ASP A 26 -13.38 2.24 -1.99
N GLU A 27 -13.90 3.39 -1.55
CA GLU A 27 -13.52 4.72 -2.01
C GLU A 27 -12.07 5.01 -1.69
N LEU A 28 -11.64 4.73 -0.45
CA LEU A 28 -10.27 4.95 -0.01
C LEU A 28 -9.30 4.11 -0.83
N ILE A 29 -9.63 2.84 -1.07
CA ILE A 29 -8.79 1.95 -1.89
C ILE A 29 -8.74 2.45 -3.35
N ALA A 30 -9.85 2.94 -3.90
CA ALA A 30 -9.90 3.51 -5.24
C ALA A 30 -9.05 4.79 -5.36
N GLU A 31 -9.04 5.62 -4.32
CA GLU A 31 -8.21 6.81 -4.21
C GLU A 31 -6.72 6.46 -4.15
N TRP A 32 -6.31 5.55 -3.26
CA TRP A 32 -4.92 5.09 -3.14
C TRP A 32 -4.41 4.49 -4.44
N LYS A 33 -5.24 3.69 -5.13
CA LYS A 33 -4.94 3.18 -6.47
C LYS A 33 -4.66 4.32 -7.45
N THR A 34 -5.49 5.35 -7.44
CA THR A 34 -5.37 6.50 -8.35
C THR A 34 -4.10 7.30 -8.07
N LYS A 35 -3.84 7.61 -6.80
CA LYS A 35 -2.64 8.36 -6.36
C LYS A 35 -1.35 7.59 -6.61
N THR A 36 -1.33 6.30 -6.32
CA THR A 36 -0.19 5.39 -6.62
C THR A 36 0.12 5.35 -8.12
N ASN A 37 -0.88 5.16 -8.98
CA ASN A 37 -0.68 5.14 -10.43
C ASN A 37 -0.19 6.50 -10.97
N ARG A 38 -0.74 7.60 -10.45
CA ARG A 38 -0.32 8.95 -10.82
C ARG A 38 1.13 9.23 -10.42
N TYR A 39 1.52 8.87 -9.20
CA TYR A 39 2.89 9.03 -8.74
C TYR A 39 3.87 8.21 -9.58
N ALA A 40 3.56 6.93 -9.81
CA ALA A 40 4.37 6.07 -10.66
C ALA A 40 4.55 6.68 -12.07
N GLY A 41 3.48 7.20 -12.68
CA GLY A 41 3.54 7.89 -13.96
C GLY A 41 4.53 9.07 -13.95
N LYS A 42 4.45 9.95 -12.95
CA LYS A 42 5.39 11.09 -12.79
C LYS A 42 6.84 10.60 -12.69
N VAL A 43 7.08 9.59 -11.87
CA VAL A 43 8.43 9.09 -11.59
C VAL A 43 9.01 8.33 -12.78
N ILE A 44 8.22 7.54 -13.51
CA ILE A 44 8.69 6.82 -14.70
C ILE A 44 9.03 7.79 -15.84
N SER A 45 8.29 8.88 -15.96
CA SER A 45 8.57 9.94 -16.93
C SER A 45 9.75 10.84 -16.52
N SER A 46 10.31 10.70 -15.32
CA SER A 46 11.47 11.48 -14.86
C SER A 46 12.75 11.09 -15.59
N LYS A 47 13.65 12.06 -15.80
CA LYS A 47 14.93 11.84 -16.48
C LYS A 47 15.80 10.85 -15.70
N GLU A 48 15.78 10.94 -14.38
CA GLU A 48 16.53 10.08 -13.46
C GLU A 48 16.16 8.62 -13.66
N LEU A 49 14.87 8.30 -13.80
CA LEU A 49 14.43 6.93 -13.99
C LEU A 49 14.73 6.42 -15.40
N GLN A 50 14.72 7.30 -16.41
CA GLN A 50 15.13 6.95 -17.77
C GLN A 50 16.60 6.53 -17.87
N LEU A 51 17.47 7.06 -17.00
CA LEU A 51 18.88 6.68 -16.91
C LEU A 51 19.10 5.29 -16.29
N LEU A 52 18.12 4.72 -15.59
CA LEU A 52 18.26 3.38 -15.02
C LEU A 52 18.37 2.30 -16.12
N SER A 53 19.00 1.17 -15.79
CA SER A 53 19.01 0.00 -16.69
C SER A 53 17.59 -0.41 -17.07
N ASN A 54 17.37 -0.85 -18.32
CA ASN A 54 16.09 -1.42 -18.76
C ASN A 54 15.67 -2.67 -17.97
N ARG A 55 16.60 -3.28 -17.22
CA ARG A 55 16.30 -4.37 -16.27
C ARG A 55 15.72 -3.87 -14.95
N SER A 56 15.74 -2.56 -14.68
CA SER A 56 15.18 -1.96 -13.48
C SER A 56 13.71 -2.34 -13.32
N ARG A 57 13.35 -2.81 -12.12
CA ARG A 57 11.97 -3.13 -11.77
C ARG A 57 11.05 -1.92 -11.88
N LEU A 58 11.59 -0.74 -11.61
CA LEU A 58 10.85 0.52 -11.71
C LEU A 58 10.45 0.83 -13.16
N LYS A 59 11.24 0.42 -14.15
CA LYS A 59 10.91 0.55 -15.58
C LYS A 59 9.86 -0.47 -16.06
N LYS A 60 9.67 -1.57 -15.33
CA LYS A 60 8.68 -2.61 -15.64
C LYS A 60 7.31 -2.36 -14.99
N TRP A 61 7.09 -1.15 -14.49
CA TRP A 61 5.84 -0.78 -13.87
C TRP A 61 4.65 -0.97 -14.82
N LYS A 62 3.54 -1.43 -14.24
CA LYS A 62 2.22 -1.43 -14.86
C LYS A 62 1.22 -0.82 -13.88
N PRO A 63 0.18 -0.11 -14.37
CA PRO A 63 -0.85 0.46 -13.51
C PRO A 63 -1.46 -0.59 -12.57
N VAL A 64 -1.65 -0.21 -11.31
CA VAL A 64 -2.31 -1.00 -10.27
C VAL A 64 -3.82 -1.00 -10.52
N THR A 65 -4.41 -2.20 -10.46
CA THR A 65 -5.86 -2.39 -10.49
C THR A 65 -6.48 -2.30 -9.09
N LEU A 66 -7.80 -2.15 -9.01
CA LEU A 66 -8.50 -2.16 -7.73
C LEU A 66 -8.30 -3.48 -6.97
N ARG A 67 -8.30 -4.60 -7.69
CA ARG A 67 -8.02 -5.94 -7.15
C ARG A 67 -6.61 -6.02 -6.58
N GLU A 68 -5.60 -5.63 -7.36
CA GLU A 68 -4.20 -5.63 -6.90
C GLU A 68 -3.99 -4.73 -5.68
N MET A 69 -4.72 -3.62 -5.55
CA MET A 69 -4.62 -2.78 -4.35
C MET A 69 -5.20 -3.48 -3.10
N ARG A 70 -6.30 -4.24 -3.24
CA ARG A 70 -6.84 -5.08 -2.15
C ARG A 70 -5.87 -6.19 -1.76
N GLU A 71 -5.32 -6.88 -2.75
CA GLU A 71 -4.30 -7.93 -2.55
C GLU A 71 -3.05 -7.37 -1.86
N PHE A 72 -2.60 -6.17 -2.25
CA PHE A 72 -1.48 -5.48 -1.61
C PHE A 72 -1.77 -5.17 -0.13
N ILE A 73 -2.94 -4.60 0.19
CA ILE A 73 -3.33 -4.29 1.57
C ILE A 73 -3.46 -5.58 2.41
N ALA A 74 -4.03 -6.65 1.84
CA ALA A 74 -4.14 -7.95 2.51
C ALA A 74 -2.75 -8.51 2.89
N ILE A 75 -1.75 -8.34 2.01
CA ILE A 75 -0.37 -8.72 2.31
C ILE A 75 0.23 -7.82 3.40
N CYS A 76 -0.02 -6.50 3.38
CA CYS A 76 0.43 -5.60 4.45
C CYS A 76 -0.10 -6.02 5.82
N ILE A 77 -1.39 -6.38 5.90
CA ILE A 77 -2.00 -6.90 7.13
C ILE A 77 -1.32 -8.21 7.55
N HIS A 78 -1.10 -9.15 6.63
CA HIS A 78 -0.44 -10.41 6.92
C HIS A 78 0.99 -10.23 7.46
N ILE A 79 1.76 -9.30 6.88
CA ILE A 79 3.11 -8.95 7.34
C ILE A 79 3.07 -8.34 8.76
N GLY A 80 2.04 -7.56 9.08
CA GLY A 80 1.81 -7.05 10.43
C GLY A 80 1.46 -8.14 11.46
N LEU A 81 0.84 -9.24 11.02
CA LEU A 81 0.44 -10.35 11.88
C LEU A 81 1.55 -11.37 12.11
N ILE A 82 2.35 -11.67 11.08
CA ILE A 82 3.36 -12.73 11.12
C ILE A 82 4.72 -12.14 10.79
N THR A 83 5.57 -11.95 11.78
CA THR A 83 6.92 -11.41 11.55
C THR A 83 7.85 -12.47 10.97
N LYS A 84 8.55 -12.13 9.89
CA LYS A 84 9.65 -12.92 9.31
C LYS A 84 10.95 -12.11 9.29
N PRO A 85 12.14 -12.75 9.21
CA PRO A 85 13.43 -12.07 9.29
C PRO A 85 13.61 -10.98 8.24
N THR A 86 13.16 -11.24 7.00
CA THR A 86 13.22 -10.27 5.91
C THR A 86 11.90 -10.22 5.14
N LEU A 87 11.69 -9.13 4.40
CA LEU A 87 10.53 -9.00 3.51
C LEU A 87 10.51 -10.07 2.40
N HIS A 88 11.67 -10.58 1.99
CA HIS A 88 11.75 -11.63 0.97
C HIS A 88 11.24 -12.97 1.50
N ASP A 89 11.42 -13.23 2.79
CA ASP A 89 11.04 -14.49 3.43
C ASP A 89 9.53 -14.76 3.42
N TYR A 90 8.69 -13.74 3.18
CA TYR A 90 7.24 -13.94 2.99
C TYR A 90 6.90 -14.73 1.71
N TRP A 91 7.83 -14.83 0.76
CA TRP A 91 7.70 -15.61 -0.46
C TRP A 91 8.69 -16.78 -0.55
N THR A 92 9.41 -17.09 0.53
CA THR A 92 10.41 -18.16 0.52
C THR A 92 9.77 -19.55 0.48
N ARG A 93 10.49 -20.51 -0.10
CA ARG A 93 10.18 -21.95 -0.02
C ARG A 93 11.02 -22.68 1.03
N HIS A 94 11.84 -21.95 1.79
CA HIS A 94 12.63 -22.53 2.87
C HIS A 94 11.71 -23.18 3.92
N PRO A 95 11.87 -24.47 4.27
CA PRO A 95 10.91 -25.20 5.11
C PRO A 95 10.61 -24.53 6.45
N GLY A 96 11.63 -23.95 7.11
CA GLY A 96 11.46 -23.30 8.41
C GLY A 96 10.77 -21.93 8.37
N LEU A 97 10.59 -21.33 7.19
CA LEU A 97 10.00 -20.00 7.02
C LEU A 97 8.80 -19.99 6.06
N HIS A 98 8.50 -21.11 5.42
CA HIS A 98 7.53 -21.16 4.34
C HIS A 98 6.10 -20.83 4.83
N SER A 99 5.49 -19.84 4.18
CA SER A 99 4.05 -19.57 4.29
C SER A 99 3.51 -19.29 2.88
N SER A 100 2.51 -20.07 2.45
CA SER A 100 2.01 -19.98 1.08
C SER A 100 1.15 -18.74 0.80
N TYR A 101 0.69 -18.03 1.83
CA TYR A 101 -0.28 -16.94 1.72
C TYR A 101 0.15 -15.85 0.73
N CYS A 102 1.27 -15.15 0.98
CA CYS A 102 1.72 -14.06 0.12
C CYS A 102 1.92 -14.51 -1.33
N SER A 103 2.53 -15.68 -1.54
CA SER A 103 2.77 -16.23 -2.88
C SER A 103 1.50 -16.62 -3.65
N LYS A 104 0.40 -16.92 -2.94
CA LYS A 104 -0.91 -17.19 -3.55
C LYS A 104 -1.67 -15.91 -3.88
N VAL A 105 -1.43 -14.84 -3.13
CA VAL A 105 -2.11 -13.55 -3.27
C VAL A 105 -1.46 -12.69 -4.35
N MET A 106 -0.13 -12.54 -4.34
CA MET A 106 0.57 -11.70 -5.31
C MET A 106 2.03 -12.12 -5.44
N ASP A 107 2.60 -12.02 -6.65
CA ASP A 107 4.03 -12.21 -6.86
C ASP A 107 4.87 -11.19 -6.09
N ARG A 108 5.98 -11.64 -5.48
CA ARG A 108 6.89 -10.78 -4.71
C ARG A 108 7.32 -9.54 -5.48
N GLU A 109 7.73 -9.70 -6.74
CA GLU A 109 8.21 -8.57 -7.55
C GLU A 109 7.09 -7.57 -7.84
N ARG A 110 5.83 -8.04 -7.96
CA ARG A 110 4.68 -7.13 -8.11
C ARG A 110 4.39 -6.40 -6.80
N TYR A 111 4.42 -7.08 -5.66
CA TYR A 111 4.27 -6.46 -4.34
C TYR A 111 5.34 -5.38 -4.11
N LEU A 112 6.62 -5.71 -4.32
CA LEU A 112 7.73 -4.76 -4.16
C LEU A 112 7.62 -3.58 -5.12
N SER A 113 7.12 -3.82 -6.33
CA SER A 113 6.88 -2.76 -7.31
C SER A 113 5.77 -1.81 -6.84
N ILE A 114 4.65 -2.32 -6.30
CA ILE A 114 3.58 -1.48 -5.73
C ILE A 114 4.09 -0.73 -4.51
N LEU A 115 4.80 -1.42 -3.60
CA LEU A 115 5.39 -0.83 -2.39
C LEU A 115 6.29 0.38 -2.71
N ALA A 116 7.09 0.29 -3.78
CA ALA A 116 7.98 1.37 -4.19
C ALA A 116 7.26 2.65 -4.68
N PHE A 117 6.00 2.53 -5.13
CA PHE A 117 5.22 3.64 -5.68
C PHE A 117 3.96 3.98 -4.87
N PHE A 118 3.64 3.22 -3.82
CA PHE A 118 2.45 3.42 -3.02
C PHE A 118 2.36 4.85 -2.48
N HIS A 119 1.28 5.55 -2.81
CA HIS A 119 1.04 6.95 -2.43
C HIS A 119 -0.42 7.15 -2.04
N ILE A 120 -0.62 7.89 -0.96
CA ILE A 120 -1.94 8.26 -0.43
C ILE A 120 -2.22 9.76 -0.46
N ALA A 121 -1.24 10.59 -0.87
CA ALA A 121 -1.39 12.01 -1.14
C ALA A 121 -0.90 12.37 -2.55
N ASP A 122 -1.31 13.54 -3.06
CA ASP A 122 -0.73 14.08 -4.29
C ASP A 122 0.47 14.96 -3.96
N ASN A 123 1.68 14.48 -4.26
CA ASN A 123 2.89 15.26 -4.01
C ASN A 123 2.93 16.61 -4.79
N GLY A 124 2.06 16.81 -5.79
CA GLY A 124 1.94 18.10 -6.47
C GLY A 124 1.30 19.21 -5.64
N THR A 125 0.65 18.87 -4.52
CA THR A 125 0.02 19.85 -3.62
C THR A 125 0.83 20.09 -2.35
N ILE A 126 1.97 19.41 -2.19
CA ILE A 126 2.80 19.50 -0.99
C ILE A 126 3.81 20.62 -1.16
N LEU A 127 3.85 21.54 -0.20
CA LEU A 127 4.76 22.66 -0.23
C LEU A 127 6.22 22.20 0.03
N PRO A 128 7.23 22.91 -0.50
CA PRO A 128 8.64 22.68 -0.17
C PRO A 128 8.92 22.81 1.32
N ALA A 129 9.93 22.09 1.83
CA ALA A 129 10.24 22.04 3.27
C ALA A 129 10.68 23.39 3.88
N ASP A 130 11.16 24.32 3.05
CA ASP A 130 11.55 25.68 3.43
C ASP A 130 10.37 26.67 3.40
N ASN A 131 9.18 26.23 2.98
CA ASN A 131 7.97 27.06 3.00
C ASN A 131 7.40 27.14 4.43
N PRO A 132 7.10 28.33 4.98
CA PRO A 132 6.52 28.49 6.32
C PRO A 132 5.19 27.76 6.52
N ASP A 133 4.41 27.56 5.45
CA ASP A 133 3.11 26.87 5.47
C ASP A 133 3.26 25.36 5.18
N HIS A 134 4.49 24.83 5.09
CA HIS A 134 4.72 23.40 4.89
C HIS A 134 4.22 22.58 6.07
N ASP A 135 3.34 21.62 5.80
CA ASP A 135 2.92 20.65 6.79
C ASP A 135 3.77 19.36 6.67
N PRO A 136 4.57 19.02 7.70
CA PRO A 136 5.41 17.81 7.70
C PRO A 136 4.62 16.50 7.49
N ILE A 137 3.31 16.49 7.76
CA ILE A 137 2.46 15.30 7.63
C ILE A 137 1.54 15.32 6.40
N ASP A 138 1.72 16.26 5.46
CA ASP A 138 0.91 16.39 4.23
C ASP A 138 0.75 15.07 3.45
N LYS A 139 1.78 14.22 3.47
CA LYS A 139 1.77 12.92 2.77
C LYS A 139 0.76 11.93 3.34
N ILE A 140 0.36 12.10 4.60
CA ILE A 140 -0.59 11.22 5.31
C ILE A 140 -1.86 11.95 5.74
N ARG A 141 -1.92 13.28 5.65
CA ARG A 141 -3.13 14.09 5.90
C ARG A 141 -4.43 13.54 5.30
N PRO A 142 -4.46 12.95 4.09
CA PRO A 142 -5.71 12.43 3.54
C PRO A 142 -6.35 11.29 4.34
N VAL A 143 -5.65 10.72 5.33
CA VAL A 143 -6.12 9.54 6.09
C VAL A 143 -6.07 9.71 7.62
N ILE A 144 -5.83 10.93 8.13
CA ILE A 144 -5.74 11.24 9.57
C ILE A 144 -6.56 12.47 9.96
#